data_AF-A0A2E1J1E1-F1
#
_entry.id   AF-A0A2E1J1E1-F1
#
_cell.length_a   1.000
_cell.length_b   1.000
_cell.length_c   1.000
_cell.angle_alpha   90.00
_cell.angle_beta   90.00
_cell.angle_gamma   90.00
#
_symmetry.space_group_name_H-M   'P 1'
#
loop_
_entity.id
_entity.type
_entity.pdbx_description
1 polymer ?
#
loop_
_entity_poly.entity_id
_entity_poly.type
_entity_poly.pdbx_seq_one_letter_code
_entity_poly.pdbx_strand_id
1 'polypeptide(L)'
;MNSLKNIFTGKTPLNFDADNISGSEVVINNENFYKISNVSSMRPFFMSIVSPYNHWLFISSNGALSAGRKDKDNALFPYYTDDKITESHEITGSKTILHVVDGDSSKLWEPFKVQNLSPYKISRNIYKNLRGTKVIFEEINYDLGLTYSYAWNTCDKYGFVRKSELINNEDKVVEVRIIDGIQNILPWGVEAYTQNSTSNLVDAYKRSELETDAGIGIYAMSAILVDKAEPSEALKSNIVWSLGLEDSKKLLSSMQLNDFRRIGIVNEELDIKAEKGAYFLNKS
;
A
#
# COMPACT_ATOMS: atom_id res chain seq x y z
N MET A 1 -33.92 -7.92 23.09
CA MET A 1 -34.04 -7.97 21.61
C MET A 1 -33.27 -9.18 21.12
N ASN A 2 -33.76 -9.88 20.10
CA ASN A 2 -33.06 -11.02 19.49
C ASN A 2 -31.94 -10.51 18.58
N SER A 3 -30.83 -11.24 18.50
CA SER A 3 -29.76 -10.92 17.55
C SER A 3 -30.24 -11.15 16.10
N LEU A 4 -29.90 -10.22 15.21
CA LEU A 4 -30.11 -10.38 13.78
C LEU A 4 -29.04 -11.34 13.25
N LYS A 5 -29.46 -12.42 12.57
CA LYS A 5 -28.55 -13.47 12.08
C LYS A 5 -27.91 -13.13 10.73
N ASN A 6 -28.68 -12.49 9.85
CA ASN A 6 -28.24 -12.11 8.51
C ASN A 6 -28.50 -10.62 8.31
N ILE A 7 -27.48 -9.90 7.87
CA ILE A 7 -27.55 -8.48 7.56
C ILE A 7 -27.18 -8.33 6.08
N PHE A 8 -27.96 -7.53 5.36
CA PHE A 8 -27.81 -7.33 3.93
C PHE A 8 -27.67 -5.84 3.62
N THR A 9 -26.91 -5.52 2.57
CA THR A 9 -26.97 -4.22 1.90
C THR A 9 -27.61 -4.43 0.53
N GLY A 10 -28.86 -3.99 0.36
CA GLY A 10 -29.66 -4.39 -0.80
C GLY A 10 -29.90 -5.90 -0.82
N LYS A 11 -29.47 -6.58 -1.89
CA LYS A 11 -29.53 -8.05 -2.03
C LYS A 11 -28.26 -8.77 -1.61
N THR A 12 -27.20 -8.03 -1.26
CA THR A 12 -25.87 -8.60 -0.99
C THR A 12 -25.74 -8.92 0.50
N PRO A 13 -25.43 -10.17 0.88
CA PRO A 13 -25.15 -10.51 2.26
C PRO A 13 -23.86 -9.83 2.71
N LEU A 14 -23.82 -9.40 3.97
CA LEU A 14 -22.64 -8.80 4.58
C LEU A 14 -21.99 -9.81 5.52
N ASN A 15 -20.69 -10.00 5.36
CA ASN A 15 -19.90 -10.83 6.25
C ASN A 15 -19.27 -9.94 7.33
N PHE A 16 -19.54 -10.28 8.58
CA PHE A 16 -19.04 -9.59 9.77
C PHE A 16 -18.10 -10.49 10.58
N ASP A 17 -17.38 -11.39 9.90
CA ASP A 17 -16.62 -12.47 10.53
C ASP A 17 -15.83 -11.97 11.75
N ALA A 18 -16.37 -12.32 12.93
CA ALA A 18 -15.74 -12.10 14.22
C ALA A 18 -14.99 -13.38 14.57
N ASP A 19 -13.95 -13.65 13.79
CA ASP A 19 -13.16 -14.85 13.97
C ASP A 19 -12.28 -14.77 15.22
N ASN A 20 -12.02 -15.92 15.83
CA ASN A 20 -11.13 -16.00 16.97
C ASN A 20 -9.72 -15.56 16.57
N ILE A 21 -9.14 -14.66 17.36
CA ILE A 21 -7.75 -14.23 17.22
C ILE A 21 -6.87 -15.28 17.88
N SER A 22 -5.86 -15.74 17.17
CA SER A 22 -4.87 -16.67 17.70
C SER A 22 -3.46 -16.26 17.31
N GLY A 23 -2.50 -16.54 18.19
CA GLY A 23 -1.08 -16.32 17.96
C GLY A 23 -0.36 -17.65 17.81
N SER A 24 0.52 -17.76 16.82
CA SER A 24 1.34 -18.97 16.64
C SER A 24 2.68 -18.66 15.96
N GLU A 25 3.68 -19.50 16.23
CA GLU A 25 4.91 -19.50 15.46
C GLU A 25 4.74 -20.32 14.18
N VAL A 26 5.22 -19.77 13.07
CA VAL A 26 5.17 -20.39 11.74
C VAL A 26 6.49 -20.19 11.02
N VAL A 27 6.79 -21.06 10.06
CA VAL A 27 7.97 -20.94 9.19
C VAL A 27 7.52 -20.53 7.79
N ILE A 28 8.06 -19.41 7.30
CA ILE A 28 7.81 -18.90 5.95
C ILE A 28 9.16 -18.70 5.28
N ASN A 29 9.39 -19.37 4.15
CA ASN A 29 10.66 -19.29 3.39
C ASN A 29 11.91 -19.52 4.28
N ASN A 30 11.88 -20.58 5.09
CA ASN A 30 12.93 -20.96 6.04
C ASN A 30 13.25 -19.90 7.12
N GLU A 31 12.32 -18.99 7.42
CA GLU A 31 12.43 -18.01 8.49
C GLU A 31 11.25 -18.10 9.46
N ASN A 32 11.52 -17.95 10.76
CA ASN A 32 10.49 -18.00 11.80
C ASN A 32 9.74 -16.67 11.92
N PHE A 33 8.41 -16.75 11.94
CA PHE A 33 7.49 -15.64 12.14
C PHE A 33 6.52 -15.94 13.26
N TYR A 34 6.11 -14.89 13.98
CA TYR A 34 4.92 -14.93 14.80
C TYR A 34 3.74 -14.45 13.95
N LYS A 35 2.74 -15.32 13.78
CA LYS A 35 1.47 -15.05 13.10
C LYS A 35 0.44 -14.60 14.14
N ILE A 36 -0.29 -13.54 13.82
CA ILE A 36 -1.57 -13.21 14.48
C ILE A 36 -2.66 -13.43 13.43
N SER A 37 -3.55 -14.38 13.69
CA SER A 37 -4.68 -14.65 12.82
C SER A 37 -5.82 -13.67 13.06
N ASN A 38 -6.59 -13.37 12.00
CA ASN A 38 -7.79 -12.54 12.07
C ASN A 38 -7.52 -11.17 12.70
N VAL A 39 -6.42 -10.54 12.29
CA VAL A 39 -5.95 -9.27 12.86
C VAL A 39 -6.95 -8.13 12.71
N SER A 40 -7.86 -8.22 11.73
CA SER A 40 -8.98 -7.29 11.54
C SER A 40 -9.99 -7.29 12.69
N SER A 41 -10.04 -8.36 13.49
CA SER A 41 -10.90 -8.44 14.68
C SER A 41 -10.28 -7.74 15.90
N MET A 42 -9.06 -7.22 15.77
CA MET A 42 -8.41 -6.38 16.78
C MET A 42 -8.54 -4.91 16.41
N ARG A 43 -8.61 -4.03 17.42
CA ARG A 43 -8.32 -2.61 17.20
C ARG A 43 -6.91 -2.50 16.56
N PRO A 44 -6.73 -1.72 15.48
CA PRO A 44 -5.42 -1.55 14.88
C PRO A 44 -4.39 -1.10 15.92
N PHE A 45 -3.21 -1.72 15.88
CA PHE A 45 -2.12 -1.44 16.80
C PHE A 45 -0.86 -1.08 16.04
N PHE A 46 0.00 -0.29 16.67
CA PHE A 46 1.15 0.31 16.03
C PHE A 46 2.44 -0.48 16.31
N MET A 47 3.30 -0.60 15.30
CA MET A 47 4.55 -1.35 15.36
C MET A 47 5.71 -0.52 14.80
N SER A 48 6.91 -0.80 15.30
CA SER A 48 8.16 -0.38 14.68
C SER A 48 8.86 -1.60 14.07
N ILE A 49 9.27 -1.48 12.80
CA ILE A 49 10.07 -2.50 12.11
C ILE A 49 11.51 -2.04 12.12
N VAL A 50 12.37 -2.81 12.78
CA VAL A 50 13.76 -2.43 13.03
C VAL A 50 14.63 -2.71 11.82
N SER A 51 15.66 -1.89 11.65
CA SER A 51 16.67 -2.03 10.60
C SER A 51 18.06 -1.98 11.24
N PRO A 52 19.02 -2.81 10.79
CA PRO A 52 20.42 -2.71 11.21
C PRO A 52 21.13 -1.48 10.59
N TYR A 53 20.51 -0.84 9.61
CA TYR A 53 20.95 0.40 8.96
C TYR A 53 20.11 1.60 9.46
N ASN A 54 20.15 2.72 8.75
CA ASN A 54 19.44 3.95 9.12
C ASN A 54 17.96 4.01 8.68
N HIS A 55 17.27 2.90 8.41
CA HIS A 55 15.83 2.94 8.09
C HIS A 55 15.00 3.08 9.36
N TRP A 56 13.92 3.86 9.28
CA TRP A 56 12.84 3.86 10.26
C TRP A 56 11.54 3.51 9.54
N LEU A 57 10.74 2.62 10.13
CA LEU A 57 9.45 2.21 9.58
C LEU A 57 8.47 2.00 10.72
N PHE A 58 7.46 2.86 10.77
CA PHE A 58 6.37 2.81 11.73
C PHE A 58 5.10 2.43 10.99
N ILE A 59 4.47 1.32 11.39
CA ILE A 59 3.38 0.71 10.64
C ILE A 59 2.30 0.20 11.57
N SER A 60 1.05 0.48 11.23
CA SER A 60 -0.13 -0.03 11.91
C SER A 60 -0.49 -1.42 11.39
N SER A 61 -1.16 -2.23 12.20
CA SER A 61 -1.61 -3.58 11.82
C SER A 61 -2.66 -3.58 10.70
N ASN A 62 -3.21 -2.42 10.33
CA ASN A 62 -4.05 -2.24 9.14
C ASN A 62 -3.24 -1.90 7.85
N GLY A 63 -1.92 -1.86 7.93
CA GLY A 63 -1.03 -1.62 6.79
C GLY A 63 -0.63 -0.17 6.55
N ALA A 64 -1.27 0.79 7.23
CA ALA A 64 -0.87 2.20 7.12
C ALA A 64 0.49 2.44 7.75
N LEU A 65 1.32 3.27 7.12
CA LEU A 65 2.70 3.46 7.56
C LEU A 65 3.23 4.87 7.34
N SER A 66 4.28 5.17 8.10
CA SER A 66 5.27 6.17 7.77
C SER A 66 6.64 5.50 7.75
N ALA A 67 7.46 5.81 6.75
CA ALA A 67 8.78 5.22 6.61
C ALA A 67 9.75 6.19 5.97
N GLY A 68 11.04 6.05 6.26
CA GLY A 68 12.11 6.84 5.68
C GLY A 68 13.49 6.39 6.15
N ARG A 69 14.52 7.16 5.82
CA ARG A 69 15.89 6.89 6.27
C ARG A 69 16.41 8.05 7.08
N LYS A 70 17.34 7.79 8.00
CA LYS A 70 18.01 8.77 8.88
C LYS A 70 17.08 9.48 9.86
N ASP A 71 16.14 10.28 9.39
CA ASP A 71 15.25 11.12 10.19
C ASP A 71 13.93 11.41 9.45
N LYS A 72 12.99 12.08 10.13
CA LYS A 72 11.64 12.41 9.64
C LYS A 72 11.61 13.29 8.38
N ASP A 73 12.68 14.05 8.11
CA ASP A 73 12.74 14.98 6.97
C ASP A 73 13.30 14.28 5.71
N ASN A 74 13.67 13.00 5.84
CA ASN A 74 14.05 12.10 4.76
C ASN A 74 13.02 10.94 4.66
N ALA A 75 11.74 11.32 4.70
CA ALA A 75 10.61 10.42 4.66
C ALA A 75 10.24 9.99 3.22
N LEU A 76 9.86 8.72 3.07
CA LEU A 76 9.21 8.18 1.86
C LEU A 76 7.69 8.38 1.92
N PHE A 77 7.10 8.23 3.11
CA PHE A 77 5.68 8.48 3.37
C PHE A 77 5.52 9.52 4.49
N PRO A 78 4.48 10.38 4.49
CA PRO A 78 4.33 11.45 5.46
C PRO A 78 4.51 11.02 6.92
N TYR A 79 5.26 11.82 7.68
CA TYR A 79 5.53 11.59 9.09
C TYR A 79 4.49 12.31 9.96
N TYR A 80 3.49 11.57 10.42
CA TYR A 80 2.41 12.05 11.28
C TYR A 80 2.39 11.32 12.63
N THR A 81 1.49 11.73 13.52
CA THR A 81 1.17 10.98 14.75
C THR A 81 0.53 9.63 14.41
N ASP A 82 0.64 8.66 15.31
CA ASP A 82 0.27 7.26 15.06
C ASP A 82 -1.24 7.07 14.78
N ASP A 83 -2.09 7.88 15.40
CA ASP A 83 -3.52 8.01 15.11
C ASP A 83 -3.75 8.36 13.63
N LYS A 84 -3.15 9.46 13.17
CA LYS A 84 -3.26 9.93 11.77
C LYS A 84 -2.65 8.96 10.78
N ILE A 85 -1.53 8.32 11.14
CA ILE A 85 -0.95 7.26 10.30
C ILE A 85 -1.96 6.12 10.16
N THR A 86 -2.48 5.59 11.26
CA THR A 86 -3.46 4.49 11.27
C THR A 86 -4.71 4.83 10.45
N GLU A 87 -5.21 6.06 10.55
CA GLU A 87 -6.37 6.55 9.78
C GLU A 87 -6.09 6.71 8.27
N SER A 88 -4.82 6.80 7.86
CA SER A 88 -4.42 7.04 6.47
C SER A 88 -4.34 5.80 5.57
N HIS A 89 -4.70 4.60 6.07
CA HIS A 89 -4.58 3.31 5.37
C HIS A 89 -5.18 3.29 3.94
N GLU A 90 -6.25 4.05 3.67
CA GLU A 90 -6.84 4.09 2.33
C GLU A 90 -6.05 4.92 1.32
N ILE A 91 -5.22 5.85 1.78
CA ILE A 91 -4.60 6.90 0.96
C ILE A 91 -3.07 6.95 1.02
N THR A 92 -2.43 6.24 1.96
CA THR A 92 -0.96 6.23 2.11
C THR A 92 -0.44 4.80 2.21
N GLY A 93 0.65 4.52 1.50
CA GLY A 93 1.32 3.23 1.56
C GLY A 93 0.77 2.22 0.56
N SER A 94 0.72 0.95 0.96
CA SER A 94 0.35 -0.18 0.10
C SER A 94 -1.10 -0.09 -0.39
N LYS A 95 -1.31 -0.33 -1.68
CA LYS A 95 -2.66 -0.39 -2.27
C LYS A 95 -2.68 -1.39 -3.43
N THR A 96 -3.69 -2.25 -3.44
CA THR A 96 -3.87 -3.30 -4.44
C THR A 96 -5.34 -3.42 -4.78
N ILE A 97 -5.69 -3.43 -6.06
CA ILE A 97 -7.06 -3.62 -6.55
C ILE A 97 -7.01 -4.68 -7.65
N LEU A 98 -7.94 -5.63 -7.60
CA LEU A 98 -8.01 -6.76 -8.52
C LEU A 98 -9.42 -6.87 -9.11
N HIS A 99 -9.50 -7.11 -10.41
CA HIS A 99 -10.67 -7.66 -11.06
C HIS A 99 -10.42 -9.13 -11.36
N VAL A 100 -11.17 -10.02 -10.73
CA VAL A 100 -11.23 -11.44 -11.12
C VAL A 100 -12.25 -11.55 -12.25
N VAL A 101 -11.76 -11.81 -13.47
CA VAL A 101 -12.54 -11.72 -14.71
C VAL A 101 -13.35 -13.00 -14.94
N ASP A 102 -14.60 -12.83 -15.38
CA ASP A 102 -15.50 -13.91 -15.79
C ASP A 102 -16.32 -13.43 -17.01
N GLY A 103 -15.80 -13.70 -18.20
CA GLY A 103 -16.34 -13.18 -19.47
C GLY A 103 -16.33 -11.65 -19.51
N ASP A 104 -17.49 -11.06 -19.77
CA ASP A 104 -17.69 -9.59 -19.79
C ASP A 104 -17.93 -8.99 -18.38
N SER A 105 -17.87 -9.82 -17.34
CA SER A 105 -18.08 -9.41 -15.96
C SER A 105 -16.82 -9.61 -15.12
N SER A 106 -16.78 -9.02 -13.93
CA SER A 106 -15.70 -9.28 -12.99
C SER A 106 -16.16 -9.12 -11.55
N LYS A 107 -15.47 -9.81 -10.66
CA LYS A 107 -15.58 -9.64 -9.22
C LYS A 107 -14.44 -8.72 -8.76
N LEU A 108 -14.79 -7.53 -8.27
CA LEU A 108 -13.81 -6.57 -7.73
C LEU A 108 -13.38 -7.01 -6.34
N TRP A 109 -12.08 -7.06 -6.09
CA TRP A 109 -11.47 -7.33 -4.79
C TRP A 109 -10.37 -6.32 -4.51
N GLU A 110 -10.39 -5.72 -3.32
CA GLU A 110 -9.39 -4.75 -2.87
C GLU A 110 -8.85 -5.21 -1.51
N PRO A 111 -7.80 -6.07 -1.50
CA PRO A 111 -7.20 -6.58 -0.27
C PRO A 111 -6.82 -5.46 0.68
N PHE A 112 -6.98 -5.70 1.98
CA PHE A 112 -6.67 -4.79 3.08
C PHE A 112 -7.48 -3.50 3.12
N LYS A 113 -8.40 -3.27 2.17
CA LYS A 113 -9.34 -2.16 2.26
C LYS A 113 -10.13 -2.26 3.56
N VAL A 114 -10.13 -1.20 4.36
CA VAL A 114 -10.90 -1.19 5.61
C VAL A 114 -12.32 -0.82 5.24
N GLN A 115 -13.10 -1.85 4.92
CA GLN A 115 -14.54 -1.75 4.75
C GLN A 115 -15.22 -2.38 5.96
N ASN A 116 -16.15 -1.66 6.56
CA ASN A 116 -17.00 -2.21 7.61
C ASN A 116 -17.92 -3.32 7.08
N LEU A 117 -18.10 -3.40 5.75
CA LEU A 117 -19.13 -4.19 5.08
C LEU A 117 -18.54 -4.86 3.82
N SER A 118 -17.84 -5.97 3.99
CA SER A 118 -17.36 -6.79 2.85
C SER A 118 -18.44 -7.78 2.42
N PRO A 119 -18.70 -7.93 1.11
CA PRO A 119 -19.53 -9.02 0.60
C PRO A 119 -18.80 -10.37 0.59
N TYR A 120 -17.47 -10.35 0.70
CA TYR A 120 -16.65 -11.57 0.68
C TYR A 120 -16.36 -12.09 2.07
N LYS A 121 -16.30 -13.41 2.19
CA LYS A 121 -15.69 -14.10 3.32
C LYS A 121 -14.17 -13.99 3.20
N ILE A 122 -13.55 -13.30 4.15
CA ILE A 122 -12.11 -13.02 4.14
C ILE A 122 -11.47 -13.28 5.51
N SER A 123 -10.20 -13.66 5.52
CA SER A 123 -9.38 -13.62 6.73
C SER A 123 -8.14 -12.77 6.50
N ARG A 124 -7.73 -12.01 7.53
CA ARG A 124 -6.53 -11.18 7.49
C ARG A 124 -5.55 -11.64 8.55
N ASN A 125 -4.33 -11.94 8.11
CA ASN A 125 -3.26 -12.37 9.00
C ASN A 125 -2.11 -11.38 8.92
N ILE A 126 -1.45 -11.16 10.05
CA ILE A 126 -0.20 -10.41 10.09
C ILE A 126 0.90 -11.29 10.65
N TYR A 127 2.10 -11.14 10.10
CA TYR A 127 3.27 -11.89 10.48
C TYR A 127 4.41 -10.94 10.78
N LYS A 128 5.11 -11.14 11.89
CA LYS A 128 6.38 -10.43 12.16
C LYS A 128 7.45 -11.45 12.45
N ASN A 129 8.61 -11.32 11.78
CA ASN A 129 9.71 -12.23 12.07
C ASN A 129 10.24 -12.02 13.50
N LEU A 130 10.90 -13.04 14.05
CA LEU A 130 11.39 -12.98 15.44
C LEU A 130 12.42 -11.86 15.65
N ARG A 131 13.16 -11.48 14.61
CA ARG A 131 14.12 -10.36 14.64
C ARG A 131 13.45 -8.98 14.56
N GLY A 132 12.17 -8.90 14.22
CA GLY A 132 11.44 -7.64 14.06
C GLY A 132 11.83 -6.81 12.84
N THR A 133 12.55 -7.38 11.88
CA THR A 133 13.05 -6.70 10.67
C THR A 133 12.13 -6.86 9.46
N LYS A 134 11.11 -7.72 9.55
CA LYS A 134 10.18 -8.04 8.46
C LYS A 134 8.76 -8.13 8.98
N VAL A 135 7.82 -7.59 8.23
CA VAL A 135 6.37 -7.73 8.46
C VAL A 135 5.68 -8.17 7.17
N ILE A 136 4.73 -9.09 7.28
CA ILE A 136 3.92 -9.60 6.17
C ILE A 136 2.45 -9.37 6.51
N PHE A 137 1.70 -8.84 5.54
CA PHE A 137 0.26 -8.73 5.56
C PHE A 137 -0.31 -9.72 4.58
N GLU A 138 -1.33 -10.49 4.98
CA GLU A 138 -1.99 -11.48 4.15
C GLU A 138 -3.50 -11.32 4.26
N GLU A 139 -4.19 -11.34 3.12
CA GLU A 139 -5.64 -11.48 3.05
C GLU A 139 -5.98 -12.69 2.17
N ILE A 140 -6.77 -13.60 2.74
CA ILE A 140 -7.33 -14.75 2.04
C ILE A 140 -8.79 -14.42 1.72
N ASN A 141 -9.17 -14.49 0.45
CA ASN A 141 -10.54 -14.37 -0.01
C ASN A 141 -11.07 -15.77 -0.38
N TYR A 142 -11.91 -16.32 0.49
CA TYR A 142 -12.42 -17.69 0.36
C TYR A 142 -13.43 -17.83 -0.78
N ASP A 143 -14.16 -16.77 -1.11
CA ASP A 143 -15.17 -16.81 -2.18
C ASP A 143 -14.55 -16.71 -3.58
N LEU A 144 -13.37 -16.10 -3.66
CA LEU A 144 -12.58 -16.02 -4.90
C LEU A 144 -11.53 -17.12 -5.01
N GLY A 145 -11.24 -17.84 -3.93
CA GLY A 145 -10.16 -18.83 -3.89
C GLY A 145 -8.77 -18.19 -4.01
N LEU A 146 -8.60 -16.92 -3.63
CA LEU A 146 -7.37 -16.16 -3.82
C LEU A 146 -6.74 -15.72 -2.50
N THR A 147 -5.41 -15.74 -2.43
CA THR A 147 -4.63 -15.14 -1.33
C THR A 147 -3.74 -14.06 -1.89
N TYR A 148 -3.80 -12.87 -1.30
CA TYR A 148 -2.87 -11.79 -1.61
C TYR A 148 -2.06 -11.46 -0.36
N SER A 149 -0.74 -11.38 -0.52
CA SER A 149 0.15 -10.97 0.56
C SER A 149 1.19 -9.97 0.09
N TYR A 150 1.65 -9.13 1.01
CA TYR A 150 2.83 -8.32 0.79
C TYR A 150 3.70 -8.23 2.05
N ALA A 151 5.01 -8.14 1.85
CA ALA A 151 6.01 -8.04 2.89
C ALA A 151 6.81 -6.75 2.78
N TRP A 152 7.07 -6.08 3.90
CA TRP A 152 8.02 -4.97 4.00
C TRP A 152 9.34 -5.44 4.62
N ASN A 153 10.44 -5.16 3.91
CA ASN A 153 11.81 -5.41 4.35
C ASN A 153 12.69 -4.19 4.07
N THR A 154 13.90 -4.18 4.65
CA THR A 154 14.90 -3.13 4.41
C THR A 154 16.15 -3.70 3.74
N CYS A 155 16.80 -2.88 2.91
CA CYS A 155 18.05 -3.19 2.23
C CYS A 155 18.89 -1.91 2.18
N ASP A 156 20.14 -1.94 2.67
CA ASP A 156 20.96 -0.73 2.71
C ASP A 156 21.17 -0.08 1.34
N LYS A 157 21.40 -0.91 0.32
CA LYS A 157 21.66 -0.44 -1.05
C LYS A 157 20.40 0.08 -1.76
N TYR A 158 19.25 -0.56 -1.54
CA TYR A 158 18.03 -0.32 -2.33
C TYR A 158 16.89 0.34 -1.54
N GLY A 159 17.06 0.59 -0.24
CA GLY A 159 16.04 1.19 0.61
C GLY A 159 15.00 0.19 1.09
N PHE A 160 13.72 0.53 0.96
CA PHE A 160 12.62 -0.34 1.34
C PHE A 160 12.26 -1.30 0.22
N VAL A 161 12.03 -2.56 0.56
CA VAL A 161 11.63 -3.60 -0.40
C VAL A 161 10.25 -4.10 0.00
N ARG A 162 9.26 -3.80 -0.84
CA ARG A 162 7.92 -4.40 -0.78
C ARG A 162 7.86 -5.59 -1.73
N LYS A 163 7.60 -6.80 -1.19
CA LYS A 163 7.44 -8.01 -1.99
C LYS A 163 5.98 -8.41 -1.98
N SER A 164 5.35 -8.55 -3.14
CA SER A 164 3.95 -8.95 -3.28
C SER A 164 3.85 -10.39 -3.79
N GLU A 165 2.80 -11.09 -3.38
CA GLU A 165 2.45 -12.43 -3.88
C GLU A 165 0.94 -12.54 -4.05
N LEU A 166 0.50 -13.09 -5.17
CA LEU A 166 -0.90 -13.44 -5.45
C LEU A 166 -0.96 -14.93 -5.75
N ILE A 167 -1.68 -15.67 -4.92
CA ILE A 167 -1.81 -17.12 -5.01
C ILE A 167 -3.24 -17.46 -5.38
N ASN A 168 -3.39 -18.30 -6.40
CA ASN A 168 -4.62 -19.01 -6.66
C ASN A 168 -4.61 -20.31 -5.85
N ASN A 169 -5.53 -20.42 -4.90
CA ASN A 169 -5.61 -21.57 -4.00
C ASN A 169 -6.43 -22.73 -4.60
N GLU A 170 -7.01 -22.54 -5.78
CA GLU A 170 -7.88 -23.48 -6.46
C GLU A 170 -7.22 -24.01 -7.74
N ASP A 171 -7.68 -25.18 -8.21
CA ASP A 171 -7.17 -25.79 -9.43
C ASP A 171 -7.64 -25.08 -10.72
N LYS A 172 -8.68 -24.24 -10.62
CA LYS A 172 -9.24 -23.54 -11.77
C LYS A 172 -8.36 -22.34 -12.14
N VAL A 173 -8.00 -22.24 -13.42
CA VAL A 173 -7.36 -21.03 -13.97
C VAL A 173 -8.29 -19.82 -13.82
N VAL A 174 -7.74 -18.74 -13.29
CA VAL A 174 -8.43 -17.45 -13.12
C VAL A 174 -7.70 -16.37 -13.89
N GLU A 175 -8.45 -15.54 -14.61
CA GLU A 175 -7.93 -14.33 -15.22
C GLU A 175 -8.09 -13.18 -14.22
N VAL A 176 -7.00 -12.42 -14.03
CA VAL A 176 -6.97 -11.33 -13.07
C VAL A 176 -6.38 -10.10 -13.73
N ARG A 177 -7.11 -8.99 -13.69
CA ARG A 177 -6.53 -7.66 -13.92
C ARG A 177 -6.16 -7.06 -12.59
N ILE A 178 -4.93 -6.59 -12.45
CA ILE A 178 -4.39 -6.08 -11.21
C ILE A 178 -3.85 -4.66 -11.39
N ILE A 179 -4.03 -3.85 -10.34
CA ILE A 179 -3.21 -2.68 -10.09
C ILE A 179 -2.64 -2.80 -8.68
N ASP A 180 -1.31 -2.81 -8.57
CA ASP A 180 -0.59 -3.01 -7.31
C ASP A 180 0.50 -1.97 -7.14
N GLY A 181 0.66 -1.42 -5.94
CA GLY A 181 1.65 -0.38 -5.74
C GLY A 181 1.62 0.30 -4.38
N ILE A 182 2.22 1.48 -4.35
CA ILE A 182 2.26 2.37 -3.19
C ILE A 182 1.84 3.79 -3.57
N GLN A 183 1.21 4.50 -2.63
CA GLN A 183 0.67 5.85 -2.87
C GLN A 183 1.00 6.83 -1.75
N ASN A 184 0.86 8.12 -2.07
CA ASN A 184 1.24 9.27 -1.23
C ASN A 184 2.73 9.24 -0.86
N ILE A 185 3.55 8.93 -1.87
CA ILE A 185 4.99 9.04 -1.84
C ILE A 185 5.36 10.53 -1.72
N LEU A 186 6.20 10.85 -0.76
CA LEU A 186 6.76 12.19 -0.63
C LEU A 186 7.86 12.40 -1.66
N PRO A 187 7.96 13.58 -2.28
CA PRO A 187 9.19 13.99 -2.95
C PRO A 187 10.28 14.32 -1.93
N TRP A 188 11.53 14.32 -2.37
CA TRP A 188 12.64 14.76 -1.52
C TRP A 188 12.55 16.26 -1.21
N GLY A 189 13.01 16.67 -0.02
CA GLY A 189 13.14 18.07 0.38
C GLY A 189 11.91 18.67 1.07
N VAL A 190 10.87 17.86 1.31
CA VAL A 190 9.71 18.28 2.10
C VAL A 190 9.97 18.00 3.59
N GLU A 191 10.16 19.07 4.35
CA GLU A 191 10.29 18.96 5.80
C GLU A 191 9.00 18.48 6.46
N ALA A 192 9.12 17.68 7.52
CA ALA A 192 7.97 17.11 8.21
C ALA A 192 7.03 18.19 8.75
N TYR A 193 7.56 19.33 9.20
CA TYR A 193 6.74 20.45 9.67
C TYR A 193 5.86 21.00 8.54
N THR A 194 6.46 21.34 7.40
CA THR A 194 5.74 21.84 6.22
C THR A 194 4.70 20.84 5.73
N GLN A 195 5.05 19.54 5.69
CA GLN A 195 4.08 18.49 5.32
C GLN A 195 2.89 18.43 6.31
N ASN A 196 3.12 18.63 7.60
CA ASN A 196 2.07 18.58 8.62
C ASN A 196 1.18 19.83 8.62
N SER A 197 1.75 21.00 8.35
CA SER A 197 1.07 22.29 8.47
C SER A 197 0.44 22.78 7.17
N THR A 198 1.04 22.47 6.02
CA THR A 198 0.68 23.06 4.72
C THR A 198 0.81 22.05 3.57
N SER A 199 0.41 20.79 3.77
CA SER A 199 0.48 19.73 2.75
C SER A 199 -0.15 20.09 1.40
N ASN A 200 -1.22 20.88 1.39
CA ASN A 200 -1.86 21.39 0.18
C ASN A 200 -0.96 22.34 -0.63
N LEU A 201 -0.14 23.16 0.05
CA LEU A 201 0.88 23.98 -0.61
C LEU A 201 1.97 23.09 -1.21
N VAL A 202 2.41 22.07 -0.47
CA VAL A 202 3.41 21.11 -0.96
C VAL A 202 2.92 20.44 -2.24
N ASP A 203 1.64 20.03 -2.29
CA ASP A 203 1.05 19.38 -3.45
C ASP A 203 1.27 20.18 -4.73
N ALA A 204 1.10 21.52 -4.72
CA ALA A 204 1.29 22.38 -5.89
C ALA A 204 2.69 22.36 -6.51
N TYR A 205 3.70 21.91 -5.76
CA TYR A 205 5.10 21.82 -6.20
C TYR A 205 5.51 20.39 -6.57
N LYS A 206 4.66 19.39 -6.34
CA LYS A 206 4.98 18.00 -6.64
C LYS A 206 5.06 17.78 -8.15
N ARG A 207 6.08 17.04 -8.55
CA ARG A 207 6.20 16.49 -9.91
C ARG A 207 6.68 15.04 -9.82
N SER A 208 5.92 14.15 -10.44
CA SER A 208 6.20 12.73 -10.51
C SER A 208 6.45 12.38 -11.98
N GLU A 209 7.62 11.83 -12.29
CA GLU A 209 8.05 11.52 -13.67
C GLU A 209 8.38 10.03 -13.79
N LEU A 210 8.10 9.43 -14.94
CA LEU A 210 8.50 8.07 -15.28
C LEU A 210 9.71 8.13 -16.20
N GLU A 211 10.82 7.55 -15.75
CA GLU A 211 11.90 7.17 -16.65
C GLU A 211 11.50 5.86 -17.34
N THR A 212 11.25 5.91 -18.64
CA THR A 212 10.58 4.82 -19.38
C THR A 212 11.48 3.64 -19.71
N ASP A 213 12.80 3.85 -19.83
CA ASP A 213 13.72 2.78 -20.22
C ASP A 213 13.88 1.73 -19.11
N ALA A 214 13.99 2.19 -17.86
CA ALA A 214 14.11 1.33 -16.68
C ALA A 214 12.79 1.18 -15.89
N GLY A 215 11.76 1.96 -16.21
CA GLY A 215 10.49 1.98 -15.48
C GLY A 215 10.64 2.53 -14.06
N ILE A 216 11.45 3.57 -13.87
CA ILE A 216 11.71 4.18 -12.55
C ILE A 216 10.78 5.38 -12.38
N GLY A 217 9.96 5.37 -11.33
CA GLY A 217 9.21 6.53 -10.86
C GLY A 217 10.10 7.47 -10.06
N ILE A 218 10.13 8.74 -10.44
CA ILE A 218 10.93 9.82 -9.83
C ILE A 218 9.96 10.81 -9.18
N TYR A 219 10.11 11.04 -7.87
CA TYR A 219 9.25 11.93 -7.08
C TYR A 219 10.05 13.11 -6.57
N ALA A 220 9.82 14.27 -7.16
CA ALA A 220 10.58 15.49 -6.90
C ALA A 220 9.66 16.68 -6.62
N MET A 221 10.25 17.72 -6.03
CA MET A 221 9.67 19.06 -6.00
C MET A 221 10.13 19.80 -7.26
N SER A 222 9.29 20.66 -7.83
CA SER A 222 9.71 21.58 -8.90
C SER A 222 10.70 22.63 -8.40
N ALA A 223 10.61 23.01 -7.12
CA ALA A 223 11.53 23.85 -6.39
C ALA A 223 11.40 23.56 -4.88
N ILE A 224 12.46 23.77 -4.12
CA ILE A 224 12.40 23.69 -2.65
C ILE A 224 11.60 24.87 -2.11
N LEU A 225 10.70 24.59 -1.17
CA LEU A 225 9.89 25.61 -0.52
C LEU A 225 10.77 26.46 0.40
N VAL A 226 10.96 27.73 0.04
CA VAL A 226 11.68 28.72 0.84
C VAL A 226 10.90 30.03 0.89
N ASP A 227 10.91 30.70 2.05
CA ASP A 227 10.31 32.02 2.25
C ASP A 227 11.29 33.16 1.87
N LYS A 228 12.04 32.94 0.81
CA LYS A 228 13.01 33.89 0.28
C LYS A 228 12.77 34.05 -1.21
N ALA A 229 12.88 35.28 -1.70
CA ALA A 229 12.81 35.60 -3.12
C ALA A 229 14.12 35.23 -3.83
N GLU A 230 14.56 33.97 -3.73
CA GLU A 230 15.77 33.43 -4.37
C GLU A 230 15.46 32.09 -5.05
N PRO A 231 16.21 31.73 -6.11
CA PRO A 231 16.10 30.39 -6.70
C PRO A 231 16.38 29.31 -5.67
N SER A 232 15.55 28.27 -5.63
CA SER A 232 15.71 27.14 -4.72
C SER A 232 15.50 25.83 -5.46
N GLU A 233 16.56 25.36 -6.11
CA GLU A 233 16.52 24.17 -6.96
C GLU A 233 16.37 22.87 -6.15
N ALA A 234 15.52 21.97 -6.62
CA ALA A 234 15.31 20.65 -6.04
C ALA A 234 16.08 19.58 -6.85
N LEU A 235 17.33 19.32 -6.47
CA LEU A 235 18.26 18.47 -7.23
C LEU A 235 18.35 17.01 -6.73
N LYS A 236 17.34 16.56 -5.97
CA LYS A 236 17.23 15.20 -5.45
C LYS A 236 15.78 14.76 -5.48
N SER A 237 15.56 13.45 -5.46
CA SER A 237 14.24 12.84 -5.53
C SER A 237 14.18 11.58 -4.66
N ASN A 238 12.96 11.20 -4.29
CA ASN A 238 12.67 9.83 -3.92
C ASN A 238 12.42 9.03 -5.21
N ILE A 239 12.76 7.74 -5.23
CA ILE A 239 12.56 6.88 -6.40
C ILE A 239 11.86 5.58 -6.02
N VAL A 240 11.08 5.03 -6.94
CA VAL A 240 10.45 3.72 -6.83
C VAL A 240 10.58 2.99 -8.16
N TRP A 241 10.81 1.68 -8.11
CA TRP A 241 10.94 0.82 -9.27
C TRP A 241 10.47 -0.59 -8.90
N SER A 242 10.33 -1.46 -9.89
CA SER A 242 9.74 -2.78 -9.72
C SER A 242 10.39 -3.86 -10.56
N LEU A 243 10.24 -5.11 -10.12
CA LEU A 243 10.60 -6.33 -10.85
C LEU A 243 9.45 -7.34 -10.77
N GLY A 244 9.38 -8.26 -11.74
CA GLY A 244 8.50 -9.43 -11.71
C GLY A 244 7.18 -9.27 -12.46
N LEU A 245 6.79 -8.06 -12.88
CA LEU A 245 5.59 -7.83 -13.69
C LEU A 245 5.97 -7.08 -14.99
N GLU A 246 6.50 -7.85 -15.94
CA GLU A 246 6.95 -7.36 -17.25
C GLU A 246 5.81 -6.75 -18.06
N ASP A 247 6.11 -5.73 -18.86
CA ASP A 247 5.16 -4.97 -19.70
C ASP A 247 3.93 -4.46 -18.94
N SER A 248 4.07 -4.20 -17.64
CA SER A 248 3.04 -3.50 -16.86
C SER A 248 2.99 -2.02 -17.24
N LYS A 249 1.81 -1.41 -17.25
CA LYS A 249 1.67 0.05 -17.33
C LYS A 249 1.99 0.67 -15.97
N LYS A 250 2.62 1.84 -15.96
CA LYS A 250 2.97 2.54 -14.71
C LYS A 250 2.05 3.74 -14.48
N LEU A 251 1.59 3.91 -13.25
CA LEU A 251 0.92 5.14 -12.83
C LEU A 251 1.76 5.82 -11.76
N LEU A 252 1.84 7.14 -11.87
CA LEU A 252 2.63 8.02 -11.02
C LEU A 252 1.78 8.76 -9.98
N SER A 253 0.46 8.53 -10.02
CA SER A 253 -0.54 9.13 -9.15
C SER A 253 -1.66 8.14 -8.80
N SER A 254 -2.53 8.54 -7.87
CA SER A 254 -3.73 7.76 -7.52
C SER A 254 -4.98 8.18 -8.32
N MET A 255 -4.86 9.04 -9.33
CA MET A 255 -6.00 9.66 -10.01
C MET A 255 -6.91 8.64 -10.69
N GLN A 256 -6.32 7.64 -11.35
CA GLN A 256 -7.06 6.64 -12.13
C GLN A 256 -7.51 5.42 -11.30
N LEU A 257 -7.26 5.37 -9.97
CA LEU A 257 -7.65 4.20 -9.15
C LEU A 257 -9.16 3.98 -9.14
N ASN A 258 -9.96 5.04 -9.16
CA ASN A 258 -11.42 4.94 -9.23
C ASN A 258 -11.91 4.48 -10.60
N ASP A 259 -11.23 4.88 -11.67
CA ASP A 259 -11.53 4.39 -13.01
C ASP A 259 -11.18 2.91 -13.11
N PHE A 260 -10.04 2.48 -12.56
CA PHE A 260 -9.71 1.06 -12.47
C PHE A 260 -10.80 0.29 -11.72
N ARG A 261 -11.24 0.73 -10.52
CA ARG A 261 -12.33 0.07 -9.78
C ARG A 261 -13.64 -0.06 -10.58
N ARG A 262 -13.92 0.90 -11.47
CA ARG A 262 -15.18 0.96 -12.24
C ARG A 262 -15.14 0.16 -13.52
N ILE A 263 -14.04 0.23 -14.26
CA ILE A 263 -13.95 -0.31 -15.63
C ILE A 263 -12.74 -1.21 -15.87
N GLY A 264 -11.83 -1.36 -14.90
CA GLY A 264 -10.66 -2.24 -14.98
C GLY A 264 -9.60 -1.80 -16.00
N ILE A 265 -9.61 -0.53 -16.41
CA ILE A 265 -8.71 0.02 -17.44
C ILE A 265 -8.09 1.31 -16.92
N VAL A 266 -6.79 1.48 -17.22
CA VAL A 266 -6.00 2.69 -16.93
C VAL A 266 -5.04 2.97 -18.09
N ASN A 267 -4.57 4.20 -18.14
CA ASN A 267 -3.51 4.65 -19.04
C ASN A 267 -2.21 4.85 -18.26
N GLU A 268 -1.08 4.62 -18.93
CA GLU A 268 0.23 4.88 -18.35
C GLU A 268 0.44 6.40 -18.16
N GLU A 269 1.12 6.77 -17.08
CA GLU A 269 1.39 8.15 -16.70
C GLU A 269 2.90 8.43 -16.82
N LEU A 270 3.27 9.52 -17.50
CA LEU A 270 4.67 9.86 -17.77
C LEU A 270 5.19 11.08 -16.98
N ASP A 271 4.36 12.10 -16.81
CA ASP A 271 4.67 13.34 -16.08
C ASP A 271 3.39 13.86 -15.43
N ILE A 272 3.31 13.74 -14.11
CA ILE A 272 2.18 14.21 -13.30
C ILE A 272 2.65 15.35 -12.40
N LYS A 273 1.90 16.46 -12.41
CA LYS A 273 2.19 17.67 -11.65
C LYS A 273 1.08 17.97 -10.68
N ALA A 274 1.43 18.62 -9.58
CA ALA A 274 0.50 19.13 -8.58
C ALA A 274 -0.34 18.05 -7.86
N GLU A 275 0.11 16.79 -7.88
CA GLU A 275 -0.61 15.65 -7.28
C GLU A 275 0.29 14.83 -6.36
N LYS A 276 -0.34 14.07 -5.46
CA LYS A 276 0.38 13.13 -4.58
C LYS A 276 1.02 12.02 -5.43
N GLY A 277 2.32 11.83 -5.25
CA GLY A 277 3.06 10.78 -5.93
C GLY A 277 2.56 9.39 -5.55
N ALA A 278 2.46 8.50 -6.54
CA ALA A 278 2.20 7.09 -6.36
C ALA A 278 3.04 6.29 -7.36
N TYR A 279 3.23 5.00 -7.11
CA TYR A 279 3.85 4.08 -8.05
C TYR A 279 2.97 2.85 -8.12
N PHE A 280 2.19 2.72 -9.20
CA PHE A 280 1.35 1.56 -9.44
C PHE A 280 1.75 0.83 -10.71
N LEU A 281 1.72 -0.49 -10.63
CA LEU A 281 1.87 -1.39 -11.76
C LEU A 281 0.50 -1.92 -12.12
N ASN A 282 0.07 -1.71 -13.36
CA ASN A 282 -1.13 -2.32 -13.91
C ASN A 282 -0.77 -3.42 -14.92
N LYS A 283 -1.37 -4.59 -14.73
CA LYS A 283 -1.41 -5.67 -15.72
C LYS A 283 -2.86 -6.07 -15.91
N SER A 284 -3.33 -6.01 -17.15
CA SER A 284 -4.69 -6.33 -17.55
C SER A 284 -4.72 -7.49 -18.53
#